data_AF-A0A0F9HAK7-F1
#
_entry.id   AF-A0A0F9HAK7-F1
#
_cell.length_a   1.000
_cell.length_b   1.000
_cell.length_c   1.000
_cell.angle_alpha   90.00
_cell.angle_beta   90.00
_cell.angle_gamma   90.00
#
_symmetry.space_group_name_H-M   'P 1'
#
loop_
_entity.id
_entity.type
_entity.pdbx_description
1 polymer ?
#
loop_
_entity_poly.entity_id
_entity_poly.type
_entity_poly.pdbx_seq_one_letter_code
_entity_poly.pdbx_strand_id
1 'polypeptide(L)'
;MATNFLRIFNFGLGFLGVSVNSTSTTITLQEGDLDAFPAPGSSSDRYRIVVDREVMEVTGRNETTNTLTVARAQEGTTGASHLAMAVVSLRLTAAGVRSMQDAINTLENSLGTVQIRVNSGGDAGDRPRINFVAGAGITIVAVDNEPNNEVVVTISSP
;
A
#
# COMPACT_ATOMS: atom_id res chain seq x y z
N MET A 1 10.43 -3.15 -5.63
CA MET A 1 9.56 -3.89 -4.70
C MET A 1 8.12 -3.52 -5.03
N ALA A 2 7.22 -4.48 -5.20
CA ALA A 2 5.80 -4.16 -5.38
C ALA A 2 5.25 -3.62 -4.05
N THR A 3 4.54 -2.50 -4.08
CA THR A 3 3.89 -1.95 -2.89
C THR A 3 2.74 -2.86 -2.48
N ASN A 4 2.78 -3.37 -1.25
CA ASN A 4 1.68 -4.15 -0.68
C ASN A 4 0.77 -3.22 0.11
N PHE A 5 -0.46 -3.06 -0.33
CA PHE A 5 -1.47 -2.32 0.41
C PHE A 5 -2.02 -3.16 1.56
N LEU A 6 -2.24 -2.54 2.72
CA LEU A 6 -3.09 -3.15 3.74
C LEU A 6 -4.48 -3.35 3.14
N ARG A 7 -4.98 -4.58 3.22
CA ARG A 7 -6.27 -4.93 2.63
C ARG A 7 -7.40 -4.66 3.60
N ILE A 8 -8.51 -4.20 3.04
CA ILE A 8 -9.81 -4.15 3.69
C ILE A 8 -10.70 -5.07 2.89
N PHE A 9 -11.08 -6.19 3.48
CA PHE A 9 -11.86 -7.20 2.80
C PHE A 9 -13.37 -6.92 2.90
N ASN A 10 -13.81 -6.39 4.04
CA ASN A 10 -15.21 -6.12 4.35
C ASN A 10 -15.34 -5.14 5.55
N PHE A 11 -16.54 -5.01 6.11
CA PHE A 11 -16.82 -4.26 7.34
C PHE A 11 -17.05 -5.18 8.54
N GLY A 12 -16.18 -6.19 8.71
CA GLY A 12 -16.29 -7.17 9.80
C GLY A 12 -16.50 -6.50 11.15
N LEU A 13 -17.56 -6.90 11.85
CA LEU A 13 -17.95 -6.38 13.15
C LEU A 13 -18.33 -7.57 14.04
N GLY A 14 -17.84 -7.54 15.27
CA GLY A 14 -18.17 -8.54 16.29
C GLY A 14 -17.78 -8.06 17.67
N PHE A 15 -17.74 -8.99 18.61
CA PHE A 15 -17.48 -8.73 20.01
C PHE A 15 -16.50 -9.74 20.59
N LEU A 16 -15.72 -9.32 21.59
CA LEU A 16 -14.87 -10.25 22.33
C LEU A 16 -15.72 -11.30 23.08
N GLY A 17 -15.36 -12.56 22.88
CA GLY A 17 -15.87 -13.73 23.60
C GLY A 17 -15.55 -13.69 25.09
N VAL A 18 -14.32 -13.28 25.40
CA VAL A 18 -13.76 -13.18 26.75
C VAL A 18 -12.86 -11.95 26.87
N SER A 19 -12.62 -11.49 28.10
CA SER A 19 -11.67 -10.41 28.37
C SER A 19 -10.25 -10.83 27.97
N VAL A 20 -9.48 -9.89 27.44
CA VAL A 20 -8.07 -10.08 27.07
C VAL A 20 -7.19 -9.07 27.80
N ASN A 21 -5.99 -9.48 28.21
CA ASN A 21 -5.02 -8.59 28.83
C ASN A 21 -4.11 -7.97 27.77
N SER A 22 -3.23 -7.02 28.12
CA SER A 22 -2.36 -6.29 27.17
C SER A 22 -1.32 -7.14 26.42
N THR A 23 -1.09 -8.39 26.82
CA THR A 23 -0.09 -9.28 26.19
C THR A 23 -0.71 -10.44 25.42
N SER A 24 -2.04 -10.62 25.49
CA SER A 24 -2.75 -11.65 24.72
C SER A 24 -2.51 -11.47 23.22
N THR A 25 -1.96 -12.48 22.54
CA THR A 25 -1.77 -12.51 21.07
C THR A 25 -2.86 -13.28 20.34
N THR A 26 -3.84 -13.77 21.07
CA THR A 26 -5.01 -14.48 20.55
C THR A 26 -6.24 -13.89 21.20
N ILE A 27 -7.21 -13.47 20.40
CA ILE A 27 -8.51 -12.99 20.88
C ILE A 27 -9.58 -14.00 20.46
N THR A 28 -10.50 -14.27 21.36
CA THR A 28 -11.69 -15.10 21.08
C THR A 28 -12.85 -14.17 20.78
N LEU A 29 -13.61 -14.43 19.73
CA LEU A 29 -14.82 -13.68 19.41
C LEU A 29 -16.05 -14.38 20.01
N GLN A 30 -17.20 -13.71 20.01
CA GLN A 30 -18.47 -14.39 20.27
C GLN A 30 -18.76 -15.42 19.17
N GLU A 31 -19.54 -16.44 19.51
CA GLU A 31 -19.94 -17.46 18.56
C GLU A 31 -20.68 -16.82 17.37
N GLY A 32 -20.29 -17.20 16.15
CA GLY A 32 -20.84 -16.65 14.90
C GLY A 32 -20.16 -15.37 14.40
N ASP A 33 -19.53 -14.58 15.26
CA ASP A 33 -18.91 -13.31 14.84
C ASP A 33 -17.69 -13.51 13.94
N LEU A 34 -16.98 -14.64 14.07
CA LEU A 34 -15.77 -14.92 13.28
C LEU A 34 -16.06 -14.98 11.77
N ASP A 35 -17.29 -15.31 11.36
CA ASP A 35 -17.68 -15.35 9.96
C ASP A 35 -17.65 -13.98 9.29
N ALA A 36 -17.75 -12.90 10.08
CA ALA A 36 -17.60 -11.55 9.60
C ALA A 36 -16.13 -11.15 9.33
N PHE A 37 -15.14 -11.96 9.73
CA PHE A 37 -13.71 -11.63 9.60
C PHE A 37 -13.00 -12.60 8.66
N PRO A 38 -12.42 -12.15 7.54
CA PRO A 38 -11.75 -13.05 6.58
C PRO A 38 -10.52 -13.74 7.22
N ALA A 39 -10.16 -14.92 6.71
CA ALA A 39 -8.88 -15.52 7.04
C ALA A 39 -7.75 -14.65 6.44
N PRO A 40 -6.78 -14.16 7.25
CA PRO A 40 -5.63 -13.46 6.70
C PRO A 40 -4.82 -14.48 5.88
N GLY A 41 -4.51 -14.13 4.63
CA GLY A 41 -3.67 -14.94 3.76
C GLY A 41 -2.18 -14.82 4.14
N SER A 42 -1.34 -14.56 3.14
CA SER A 42 0.08 -14.29 3.34
C SER A 42 0.30 -12.96 4.10
N SER A 43 1.55 -12.58 4.39
CA SER A 43 1.83 -11.31 5.10
C SER A 43 1.26 -10.07 4.40
N SER A 44 1.07 -10.09 3.07
CA SER A 44 0.43 -9.02 2.30
C SER A 44 -1.10 -9.00 2.38
N ASP A 45 -1.72 -10.03 2.95
CA ASP A 45 -3.17 -10.17 3.09
C ASP A 45 -3.64 -9.90 4.53
N ARG A 46 -2.75 -9.41 5.39
CA ARG A 46 -3.09 -9.05 6.76
C ARG A 46 -3.90 -7.74 6.78
N TYR A 47 -4.80 -7.64 7.74
CA TYR A 47 -5.69 -6.51 7.90
C TYR A 47 -5.67 -5.99 9.34
N ARG A 48 -6.30 -4.84 9.55
CA ARG A 48 -6.36 -4.17 10.85
C ARG A 48 -7.76 -4.26 11.44
N ILE A 49 -7.81 -4.60 12.72
CA ILE A 49 -9.00 -4.48 13.56
C ILE A 49 -8.76 -3.43 14.63
N VAL A 50 -9.85 -2.88 15.16
CA VAL A 50 -9.85 -1.93 16.27
C VAL A 50 -10.70 -2.48 17.39
N VAL A 51 -10.15 -2.46 18.60
CA VAL A 51 -10.87 -2.72 19.86
C VAL A 51 -10.66 -1.53 20.76
N ASP A 52 -11.74 -0.87 21.16
CA ASP A 52 -11.73 0.44 21.82
C ASP A 52 -10.91 1.49 21.04
N ARG A 53 -9.66 1.74 21.48
CA ARG A 53 -8.69 2.66 20.85
C ARG A 53 -7.41 1.95 20.41
N GLU A 54 -7.33 0.64 20.53
CA GLU A 54 -6.17 -0.13 20.09
C GLU A 54 -6.36 -0.64 18.68
N VAL A 55 -5.32 -0.47 17.86
CA VAL A 55 -5.25 -1.05 16.53
C VAL A 55 -4.42 -2.32 16.60
N MET A 56 -4.96 -3.43 16.07
CA MET A 56 -4.27 -4.73 16.02
C MET A 56 -4.21 -5.24 14.59
N GLU A 57 -3.12 -5.92 14.23
CA GLU A 57 -2.96 -6.65 12.98
C GLU A 57 -3.45 -8.08 13.17
N VAL A 58 -4.37 -8.54 12.33
CA VAL A 58 -4.78 -9.94 12.31
C VAL A 58 -3.81 -10.74 11.44
N THR A 59 -3.18 -11.75 12.04
CA THR A 59 -2.15 -12.59 11.40
C THR A 59 -2.59 -14.05 11.22
N GLY A 60 -3.67 -14.45 11.89
CA GLY A 60 -4.29 -15.78 11.74
C GLY A 60 -5.76 -15.78 12.12
N ARG A 61 -6.51 -16.75 11.59
CA ARG A 61 -7.90 -17.06 11.94
C ARG A 61 -7.99 -18.56 12.23
N ASN A 62 -8.68 -18.95 13.31
CA ASN A 62 -8.95 -20.35 13.65
C ASN A 62 -10.45 -20.53 13.91
N GLU A 63 -11.13 -21.22 12.98
CA GLU A 63 -12.56 -21.49 13.06
C GLU A 63 -12.92 -22.48 14.17
N THR A 64 -12.08 -23.46 14.44
CA THR A 64 -12.31 -24.48 15.48
C THR A 64 -12.37 -23.87 16.87
N THR A 65 -11.52 -22.88 17.16
CA THR A 65 -11.47 -22.23 18.47
C THR A 65 -12.17 -20.87 18.50
N ASN A 66 -12.79 -20.45 17.39
CA ASN A 66 -13.42 -19.15 17.23
C ASN A 66 -12.48 -17.96 17.57
N THR A 67 -11.22 -18.02 17.10
CA THR A 67 -10.19 -17.04 17.47
C THR A 67 -9.50 -16.35 16.29
N LEU A 68 -9.01 -15.14 16.56
CA LEU A 68 -8.06 -14.42 15.71
C LEU A 68 -6.70 -14.33 16.41
N THR A 69 -5.63 -14.65 15.68
CA THR A 69 -4.26 -14.37 16.11
C THR A 69 -3.93 -12.94 15.73
N VAL A 70 -3.41 -12.16 16.67
CA VAL A 70 -3.17 -10.73 16.51
C VAL A 70 -1.77 -10.31 16.92
N ALA A 71 -1.18 -9.41 16.14
CA ALA A 71 -0.07 -8.56 16.58
C ALA A 71 -0.65 -7.23 17.06
N ARG A 72 -0.35 -6.88 18.30
CA ARG A 72 -1.00 -5.79 19.04
C ARG A 72 -0.25 -4.47 18.95
N ALA A 73 -0.83 -3.42 19.53
CA ALA A 73 -0.18 -2.11 19.64
C ALA A 73 0.32 -1.56 18.28
N GLN A 74 -0.48 -1.71 17.23
CA GLN A 74 -0.11 -1.24 15.90
C GLN A 74 -0.31 0.27 15.78
N GLU A 75 0.40 0.88 14.81
CA GLU A 75 0.20 2.29 14.43
C GLU A 75 0.38 3.29 15.59
N GLY A 76 1.28 2.98 16.53
CA GLY A 76 1.57 3.83 17.68
C GLY A 76 0.53 3.74 18.81
N THR A 77 -0.44 2.83 18.70
CA THR A 77 -1.33 2.51 19.82
C THR A 77 -0.59 1.69 20.89
N THR A 78 -1.17 1.61 22.10
CA THR A 78 -0.62 0.83 23.20
C THR A 78 -1.51 -0.37 23.47
N GLY A 79 -0.90 -1.54 23.71
CA GLY A 79 -1.60 -2.75 24.11
C GLY A 79 -2.37 -2.53 25.42
N ALA A 80 -3.69 -2.71 25.40
CA ALA A 80 -4.56 -2.50 26.56
C ALA A 80 -5.24 -3.80 27.02
N SER A 81 -5.83 -3.80 28.21
CA SER A 81 -6.80 -4.85 28.55
C SER A 81 -8.16 -4.46 28.02
N HIS A 82 -8.88 -5.40 27.42
CA HIS A 82 -10.24 -5.19 26.92
C HIS A 82 -11.17 -6.18 27.61
N LEU A 83 -12.35 -5.71 27.98
CA LEU A 83 -13.37 -6.56 28.59
C LEU A 83 -14.02 -7.46 27.54
N ALA A 84 -14.59 -8.58 27.97
CA ALA A 84 -15.54 -9.33 27.16
C ALA A 84 -16.63 -8.37 26.66
N MET A 85 -17.19 -8.66 25.48
CA MET A 85 -18.16 -7.81 24.79
C MET A 85 -17.61 -6.46 24.29
N ALA A 86 -16.30 -6.20 24.39
CA ALA A 86 -15.71 -5.08 23.67
C ALA A 86 -15.87 -5.29 22.17
N VAL A 87 -16.21 -4.21 21.45
CA VAL A 87 -16.44 -4.24 20.01
C VAL A 87 -15.12 -4.48 19.29
N VAL A 88 -15.12 -5.46 18.40
CA VAL A 88 -14.04 -5.73 17.45
C VAL A 88 -14.53 -5.31 16.07
N SER A 89 -13.81 -4.41 15.41
CA SER A 89 -14.21 -3.92 14.08
C SER A 89 -13.04 -3.84 13.12
N LEU A 90 -13.20 -4.40 11.92
CA LEU A 90 -12.28 -4.19 10.82
C LEU A 90 -12.48 -2.76 10.28
N ARG A 91 -11.41 -1.97 10.22
CA ARG A 91 -11.46 -0.57 9.81
C ARG A 91 -10.35 -0.20 8.86
N LEU A 92 -10.62 0.80 8.01
CA LEU A 92 -9.56 1.56 7.35
C LEU A 92 -8.80 2.35 8.41
N THR A 93 -7.53 2.02 8.58
CA THR A 93 -6.62 2.71 9.49
C THR A 93 -5.68 3.61 8.72
N ALA A 94 -4.93 4.43 9.46
CA ALA A 94 -3.99 5.35 8.85
C ALA A 94 -2.83 4.61 8.15
N ALA A 95 -2.45 3.40 8.54
CA ALA A 95 -1.51 2.56 7.79
C ALA A 95 -2.05 2.18 6.41
N GLY A 96 -3.35 1.90 6.29
CA GLY A 96 -3.99 1.66 4.98
C GLY A 96 -3.84 2.88 4.08
N VAL A 97 -4.19 4.06 4.57
CA VAL A 97 -4.05 5.32 3.81
C VAL A 97 -2.60 5.63 3.46
N ARG A 98 -1.66 5.47 4.42
CA ARG A 98 -0.23 5.69 4.18
C ARG A 98 0.34 4.76 3.11
N SER A 99 -0.05 3.49 3.10
CA SER A 99 0.41 2.57 2.05
C SER A 99 -0.01 3.02 0.65
N MET A 100 -1.21 3.61 0.51
CA MET A 100 -1.65 4.24 -0.75
C MET A 100 -0.83 5.49 -1.09
N GLN A 101 -0.57 6.34 -0.11
CA GLN A 101 0.25 7.53 -0.29
C GLN A 101 1.69 7.17 -0.73
N ASP A 102 2.30 6.17 -0.11
CA ASP A 102 3.65 5.71 -0.45
C ASP A 102 3.72 5.14 -1.87
N ALA A 103 2.70 4.38 -2.29
CA ALA A 103 2.60 3.91 -3.67
C ALA A 103 2.47 5.07 -4.66
N ILE A 104 1.63 6.06 -4.35
CA ILE A 104 1.44 7.24 -5.20
C ILE A 104 2.75 8.02 -5.31
N ASN A 105 3.41 8.34 -4.20
CA ASN A 105 4.71 9.02 -4.20
C ASN A 105 5.76 8.23 -5.01
N THR A 106 5.74 6.90 -4.94
CA THR A 106 6.64 6.05 -5.73
C THR A 106 6.36 6.17 -7.23
N LEU A 107 5.09 6.16 -7.62
CA LEU A 107 4.68 6.37 -9.00
C LEU A 107 5.02 7.78 -9.49
N GLU A 108 4.75 8.82 -8.70
CA GLU A 108 5.11 10.20 -9.02
C GLU A 108 6.61 10.37 -9.24
N ASN A 109 7.43 9.76 -8.39
CA ASN A 109 8.89 9.75 -8.57
C ASN A 109 9.33 8.93 -9.80
N SER A 110 8.67 7.80 -10.09
CA SER A 110 9.00 6.96 -11.25
C SER A 110 8.54 7.54 -12.58
N LEU A 111 7.47 8.34 -12.57
CA LEU A 111 6.97 9.08 -13.74
C LEU A 111 7.66 10.45 -13.87
N GLY A 112 8.51 10.80 -12.90
CA GLY A 112 9.15 12.09 -12.79
C GLY A 112 10.23 12.32 -13.86
N THR A 113 9.89 13.14 -14.85
CA THR A 113 10.81 13.88 -15.74
C THR A 113 11.69 13.04 -16.66
N VAL A 114 12.04 13.58 -17.84
CA VAL A 114 13.02 12.92 -18.69
C VAL A 114 14.41 13.40 -18.30
N GLN A 115 15.22 12.53 -17.69
CA GLN A 115 16.61 12.84 -17.33
C GLN A 115 17.49 12.80 -18.59
N ILE A 116 18.00 13.96 -19.02
CA ILE A 116 18.98 14.05 -20.12
C ILE A 116 20.33 14.42 -19.53
N ARG A 117 21.36 13.62 -19.76
CA ARG A 117 22.73 13.96 -19.39
C ARG A 117 23.55 14.30 -20.64
N VAL A 118 24.24 15.44 -20.63
CA VAL A 118 25.07 15.89 -21.75
C VAL A 118 26.55 15.82 -21.35
N ASN A 119 27.37 15.10 -22.12
CA ASN A 119 28.83 14.98 -21.92
C ASN A 119 29.25 14.65 -20.48
N SER A 120 28.52 13.73 -19.83
CA SER A 120 28.73 13.36 -18.42
C SER A 120 28.57 14.50 -17.40
N GLY A 121 28.01 15.65 -17.81
CA GLY A 121 27.64 16.77 -16.94
C GLY A 121 26.46 16.47 -16.02
N GLY A 122 25.91 17.47 -15.35
CA GLY A 122 24.66 17.31 -14.60
C GLY A 122 23.46 17.06 -15.53
N ASP A 123 22.33 16.63 -14.96
CA ASP A 123 21.09 16.47 -15.71
C ASP A 123 20.61 17.83 -16.25
N ALA A 124 20.31 17.87 -17.55
CA ALA A 124 19.82 19.04 -18.26
C ALA A 124 18.30 19.19 -18.06
N GLY A 125 17.91 19.53 -16.82
CA GLY A 125 16.54 19.88 -16.45
C GLY A 125 15.69 18.75 -15.89
N ASP A 126 14.49 19.12 -15.44
CA ASP A 126 13.54 18.31 -14.65
C ASP A 126 12.13 18.36 -15.26
N ARG A 127 12.02 18.41 -16.59
CA ARG A 127 10.74 18.62 -17.28
C ARG A 127 10.18 17.33 -17.85
N PRO A 128 8.84 17.19 -17.95
CA PRO A 128 8.21 16.01 -18.53
C PRO A 128 8.34 15.96 -20.05
N ARG A 129 8.82 17.04 -20.70
CA ARG A 129 8.94 17.13 -22.15
C ARG A 129 10.32 17.64 -22.54
N ILE A 130 10.90 16.98 -23.54
CA ILE A 130 12.06 17.45 -24.28
C ILE A 130 11.58 18.16 -25.55
N ASN A 131 12.08 19.36 -25.80
CA ASN A 131 11.89 20.04 -27.08
C ASN A 131 13.20 20.04 -27.86
N PHE A 132 13.21 19.40 -29.02
CA PHE A 132 14.35 19.45 -29.94
C PHE A 132 14.16 20.62 -30.91
N VAL A 133 15.11 21.55 -30.93
CA VAL A 133 15.03 22.76 -31.77
C VAL A 133 16.03 22.62 -32.92
N ALA A 134 15.52 22.60 -34.15
CA ALA A 134 16.33 22.58 -35.36
C ALA A 134 16.97 23.95 -35.61
N GLY A 135 18.28 24.05 -35.42
CA GLY A 135 19.07 25.23 -35.79
C GLY A 135 19.33 25.28 -37.30
N ALA A 136 20.00 26.35 -37.75
CA ALA A 136 20.42 26.46 -39.16
C ALA A 136 21.30 25.27 -39.56
N GLY A 137 20.97 24.62 -40.68
CA GLY A 137 21.72 23.45 -41.17
C GLY A 137 21.49 22.16 -40.39
N ILE A 138 20.52 22.09 -39.47
CA ILE A 138 20.14 20.85 -38.79
C ILE A 138 18.71 20.50 -39.17
N THR A 139 18.48 19.26 -39.59
CA THR A 139 17.14 18.71 -39.79
C THR A 139 16.84 17.74 -38.66
N ILE A 140 15.65 17.86 -38.07
CA ILE A 140 15.15 16.97 -37.02
C ILE A 140 13.80 16.43 -37.49
N VAL A 141 13.71 15.11 -37.62
CA VAL A 141 12.47 14.40 -37.98
C VAL A 141 12.14 13.41 -36.87
N ALA A 142 10.90 13.45 -36.38
CA ALA A 142 10.35 12.44 -35.47
C ALA A 142 9.26 11.67 -36.19
N VAL A 143 9.33 10.34 -36.15
CA VAL A 143 8.33 9.42 -36.72
C VAL A 143 7.83 8.52 -35.61
N ASP A 144 6.50 8.43 -35.46
CA ASP A 144 5.87 7.48 -34.54
C ASP A 144 5.97 6.05 -35.12
N ASN A 145 6.61 5.13 -34.40
CA ASN A 145 6.80 3.75 -34.80
C ASN A 145 6.01 2.83 -33.85
N GLU A 146 4.69 2.90 -33.98
CA GLU A 146 3.73 2.12 -33.21
C GLU A 146 4.06 0.61 -33.14
N PRO A 147 4.50 -0.08 -34.23
CA PRO A 147 4.88 -1.49 -34.18
C PRO A 147 5.99 -1.84 -33.17
N ASN A 148 6.90 -0.91 -32.90
CA ASN A 148 8.00 -1.08 -31.95
C ASN A 148 7.77 -0.36 -30.61
N ASN A 149 6.64 0.33 -30.46
CA ASN A 149 6.32 1.16 -29.29
C ASN A 149 7.42 2.20 -28.98
N GLU A 150 7.95 2.85 -30.02
CA GLU A 150 9.01 3.85 -29.91
C GLU A 150 8.76 5.05 -30.85
N VAL A 151 9.37 6.19 -30.53
CA VAL A 151 9.46 7.33 -31.46
C VAL A 151 10.87 7.35 -32.04
N VAL A 152 10.97 7.23 -33.37
CA VAL A 152 12.25 7.30 -34.08
C VAL A 152 12.57 8.75 -34.37
N VAL A 153 13.68 9.24 -33.79
CA VAL A 153 14.19 10.60 -34.04
C VAL A 153 15.44 10.53 -34.91
N THR A 154 15.39 11.16 -36.08
CA THR A 154 16.55 11.33 -36.96
C THR A 154 17.04 12.77 -36.92
N ILE A 155 18.31 12.94 -36.56
CA ILE A 155 19.01 14.22 -36.60
C ILE A 155 20.06 14.13 -37.71
N SER A 156 20.01 15.06 -38.65
CA SER A 156 20.98 15.13 -39.75
C SER A 156 21.47 16.56 -39.95
N SER A 157 22.72 16.69 -40.37
CA SER A 157 23.25 17.88 -41.01
C SER A 157 23.50 17.57 -42.49
N PRO A 158 23.54 18.59 -43.37
CA PRO A 158 24.14 18.47 -44.68
C PRO A 158 25.57 17.91 -44.63
#